data_AF-A0A559TXV2-F1
#
_entry.id   AF-A0A559TXV2-F1
#
_cell.length_a   1.000
_cell.length_b   1.000
_cell.length_c   1.000
_cell.angle_alpha   90.00
_cell.angle_beta   90.00
_cell.angle_gamma   90.00
#
_symmetry.space_group_name_H-M   'P 1'
#
loop_
_entity.id
_entity.type
_entity.pdbx_description
1 polymer ?
#
loop_
_entity_poly.entity_id
_entity_poly.type
_entity_poly.pdbx_seq_one_letter_code
_entity_poly.pdbx_strand_id
1 'polypeptide(L)' 'MLNLDDFTQALVRRNLLSNDKYVSGIEAGTEVFKGSGRLEPRSYSADIG' A
#
# COMPACT_ATOMS: atom_id res chain seq x y z
N MET A 1 -4.66 -2.17 -13.37
CA MET A 1 -4.90 -1.96 -11.92
C MET A 1 -3.76 -2.63 -11.17
N LEU A 2 -3.20 -1.99 -10.15
CA LEU A 2 -2.16 -2.62 -9.31
C LEU A 2 -2.82 -3.68 -8.44
N ASN A 3 -2.26 -4.89 -8.40
CA ASN A 3 -2.67 -5.92 -7.45
C ASN A 3 -1.75 -5.90 -6.23
N LEU A 4 -2.26 -5.44 -5.08
CA LEU A 4 -1.50 -5.39 -3.84
C LEU A 4 -1.27 -6.77 -3.23
N ASP A 5 -2.09 -7.77 -3.56
CA ASP A 5 -1.90 -9.15 -3.09
C ASP A 5 -0.59 -9.74 -3.65
N ASP A 6 -0.22 -9.46 -4.90
CA ASP A 6 1.03 -9.96 -5.48
C ASP A 6 2.26 -9.52 -4.66
N PHE A 7 2.22 -8.31 -4.11
CA PHE A 7 3.28 -7.76 -3.26
C PHE A 7 3.30 -8.43 -1.87
N THR A 8 2.15 -8.56 -1.21
CA THR A 8 2.07 -9.20 0.12
C THR A 8 2.48 -10.68 0.02
N GLN A 9 2.06 -11.39 -1.02
CA GLN A 9 2.46 -12.77 -1.30
C GLN A 9 3.98 -12.89 -1.55
N ALA A 10 4.59 -11.91 -2.22
CA ALA A 10 6.04 -11.88 -2.40
C ALA A 10 6.79 -11.72 -1.06
N LEU A 11 6.26 -10.92 -0.13
CA LEU A 11 6.82 -10.77 1.21
C LEU A 11 6.66 -12.04 2.05
N VAL A 12 5.50 -12.70 1.97
CA VAL A 12 5.27 -14.00 2.61
C VAL A 12 6.26 -15.05 2.11
N ARG A 13 6.44 -15.17 0.79
CA ARG A 13 7.42 -16.11 0.18
C ARG A 13 8.87 -15.85 0.62
N ARG A 14 9.21 -14.60 0.96
CA ARG A 14 10.53 -14.20 1.45
C ARG A 14 10.66 -14.28 2.97
N ASN A 15 9.62 -14.71 3.67
CA ASN A 15 9.57 -14.76 5.13
C ASN A 15 9.74 -13.37 5.79
N LEU A 16 9.31 -12.31 5.09
CA LEU A 16 9.34 -10.92 5.55
C LEU A 16 7.97 -10.43 6.07
N LEU A 17 6.92 -11.20 5.81
CA LEU A 17 5.57 -10.99 6.33
C LEU A 17 4.99 -12.36 6.69
N SER A 18 4.39 -12.48 7.88
CA SER A 18 3.71 -13.71 8.27
C SER A 18 2.29 -13.75 7.68
N ASN A 19 1.82 -14.93 7.29
CA ASN A 19 0.50 -15.12 6.68
C ASN A 19 -0.66 -15.12 7.70
N ASP A 20 -0.35 -15.02 8.99
CA ASP A 20 -1.32 -14.94 10.10
C ASP A 20 -1.63 -13.49 10.52
N LYS A 21 -1.13 -12.50 9.78
CA LYS A 21 -1.34 -11.07 10.07
C LYS A 21 -2.50 -10.48 9.29
N TYR A 22 -3.15 -9.51 9.90
CA TYR A 22 -4.25 -8.76 9.29
C TYR A 22 -3.73 -7.53 8.54
N VAL A 23 -4.32 -7.25 7.38
CA VAL A 23 -4.16 -5.96 6.71
C VAL A 23 -5.06 -4.96 7.44
N SER A 24 -4.46 -3.97 8.11
CA SER A 24 -5.20 -2.98 8.90
C SER A 24 -5.64 -1.75 8.10
N GLY A 25 -5.05 -1.52 6.93
CA GLY A 25 -5.37 -0.38 6.08
C GLY A 25 -4.60 -0.43 4.76
N ILE A 26 -5.16 0.23 3.74
CA ILE A 26 -4.51 0.50 2.46
C ILE A 26 -4.47 2.01 2.32
N GLU A 27 -3.28 2.57 2.10
CA GLU A 27 -3.07 4.02 2.05
C GLU A 27 -2.26 4.38 0.80
N ALA A 28 -2.57 5.53 0.21
CA ALA A 28 -1.80 6.10 -0.88
C ALA A 28 -1.72 7.62 -0.69
N GLY A 29 -0.52 8.16 -0.65
CA GLY A 29 -0.27 9.56 -0.38
C GLY A 29 1.19 9.94 -0.59
N THR A 30 1.56 11.13 -0.13
CA THR A 30 2.95 11.60 -0.15
C THR A 30 3.42 11.90 1.26
N GLU A 31 4.66 11.55 1.55
CA GLU A 31 5.36 11.96 2.76
C GLU A 31 6.30 13.12 2.42
N VAL A 32 6.09 14.28 3.05
CA VAL A 32 6.85 15.50 2.76
C VAL A 32 7.92 15.71 3.82
N PHE A 33 9.19 15.52 3.44
CA PHE A 33 10.33 15.67 4.35
C PHE A 33 10.99 17.05 4.30
N LYS A 34 10.98 17.72 3.13
CA LYS A 34 11.54 19.06 2.91
C LYS A 34 10.72 19.81 1.86
N GLY A 35 10.63 21.14 2.01
CA GLY A 35 9.87 22.01 1.12
C GLY A 35 8.36 22.00 1.41
N SER A 36 7.60 22.70 0.56
CA SER A 36 6.14 22.77 0.64
C SER A 36 5.53 22.65 -0.76
N GLY A 37 4.33 22.08 -0.83
CA GLY A 37 3.61 21.85 -2.07
C GLY A 37 2.25 21.20 -1.80
N ARG A 38 1.36 21.24 -2.80
CA ARG A 38 0.02 20.64 -2.72
C ARG A 38 -0.06 19.48 -3.70
N LEU A 39 -0.21 18.26 -3.18
CA LEU A 39 -0.53 17.09 -3.98
C LEU A 39 -2.06 16.99 -4.09
N GLU A 40 -2.57 16.95 -5.30
CA GLU A 40 -4.00 16.79 -5.59
C GLU A 40 -4.26 15.39 -6.18
N PRO A 41 -4.53 14.37 -5.35
CA PRO A 41 -4.87 13.04 -5.86
C PRO A 41 -6.21 13.09 -6.59
N ARG A 42 -6.22 12.73 -7.88
CA ARG A 42 -7.42 12.78 -8.73
C ARG A 42 -8.32 11.56 -8.58
N SER A 43 -7.76 10.42 -8.18
CA SER A 43 -8.52 9.19 -7.92
C SER A 43 -7.72 8.27 -6.99
N TYR A 44 -8.43 7.64 -6.07
CA TYR A 44 -7.95 6.56 -5.23
C TYR A 44 -9.10 5.58 -5.02
N SER A 45 -8.82 4.30 -5.20
CA SER A 45 -9.75 3.20 -4.96
C SER A 45 -8.95 1.98 -4.56
N ALA A 46 -9.39 1.30 -3.52
CA ALA A 46 -8.93 -0.03 -3.16
C ALA A 46 -10.14 -0.95 -3.15
N ASP A 47 -9.96 -2.13 -3.74
CA ASP A 47 -10.95 -3.19 -3.76
C ASP A 47 -10.33 -4.41 -3.05
N ILE A 48 -11.07 -4.97 -2.11
CA ILE A 48 -10.70 -6.16 -1.36
C ILE A 48 -11.77 -7.18 -1.68
N GLY A 49 -11.37 -8.20 -2.45
CA GLY A 49 -12.26 -9.25 -2.95
C GLY A 49 -12.94 -10.06 -1.86
#